data_AF-A0A0Q9QD25-F1
#
_entry.id   AF-A0A0Q9QD25-F1
#
_cell.length_a   1.000
_cell.length_b   1.000
_cell.length_c   1.000
_cell.angle_alpha   90.00
_cell.angle_beta   90.00
_cell.angle_gamma   90.00
#
_symmetry.space_group_name_H-M   'P 1'
#
loop_
_entity.id
_entity.type
_entity.pdbx_description
1 polymer ?
#
loop_
_entity_poly.entity_id
_entity_poly.type
_entity_poly.pdbx_seq_one_letter_code
_entity_poly.pdbx_strand_id
1 'polypeptide(L)'
;MDETLIQTFKRYYADYRGAEDVDQSFTDAYQAMTFHVINQTEHYVQEGNLNKIQNLIREFKEMGLSLGPSNDSLKEQFEQELVQQELNRFSF
;
A
#
# COMPACT_ATOMS: atom_id res chain seq x y z
N MET A 1 16.43 4.11 3.00
CA MET A 1 15.33 4.89 2.42
C MET A 1 14.08 4.51 3.18
N ASP A 2 13.29 5.47 3.63
CA ASP A 2 11.97 5.17 4.18
C ASP A 2 11.11 4.57 3.06
N GLU A 3 10.40 3.49 3.36
CA GLU A 3 9.50 2.81 2.44
C GLU A 3 8.39 3.77 1.99
N THR A 4 8.09 3.81 0.70
CA THR A 4 6.97 4.61 0.19
C THR A 4 5.64 4.00 0.60
N LEU A 5 4.57 4.79 0.67
CA LEU A 5 3.24 4.27 0.97
C LEU A 5 2.77 3.26 -0.08
N ILE A 6 3.19 3.40 -1.34
CA ILE A 6 2.87 2.43 -2.38
C ILE A 6 3.60 1.08 -2.17
N GLN A 7 4.83 1.10 -1.67
CA GLN A 7 5.55 -0.13 -1.30
C GLN A 7 4.89 -0.80 -0.09
N THR A 8 4.53 0.01 0.92
CA THR A 8 3.79 -0.47 2.09
C THR A 8 2.44 -1.06 1.68
N PHE A 9 1.75 -0.46 0.71
CA PHE A 9 0.48 -0.97 0.18
C PHE A 9 0.67 -2.35 -0.46
N LYS A 10 1.67 -2.50 -1.34
CA LYS A 10 1.96 -3.76 -2.02
C LYS A 10 2.28 -4.88 -1.02
N ARG A 11 2.99 -4.56 0.08
CA ARG A 11 3.22 -5.52 1.16
C ARG A 11 1.92 -5.96 1.83
N TYR A 12 1.08 -5.01 2.27
CA TYR A 12 -0.22 -5.36 2.86
C TYR A 12 -1.08 -6.17 1.89
N TYR A 13 -1.12 -5.78 0.62
CA TYR A 13 -1.83 -6.52 -0.41
C TYR A 13 -1.36 -7.96 -0.54
N ALA A 14 -0.04 -8.19 -0.60
CA ALA A 14 0.54 -9.53 -0.64
C ALA A 14 0.17 -10.35 0.61
N ASP A 15 0.20 -9.73 1.79
CA ASP A 15 -0.17 -10.37 3.06
C ASP A 15 -1.65 -10.81 3.04
N TYR A 16 -2.57 -9.95 2.57
CA TYR A 16 -4.00 -10.27 2.49
C TYR A 16 -4.33 -11.25 1.36
N ARG A 17 -3.66 -11.19 0.20
CA ARG A 17 -3.88 -12.13 -0.92
C ARG A 17 -3.54 -13.58 -0.57
N GLY A 18 -2.69 -13.80 0.44
CA GLY A 18 -2.45 -15.13 0.99
C GLY A 18 -3.66 -15.74 1.71
N ALA A 19 -4.66 -14.92 2.07
CA ALA A 19 -5.83 -15.32 2.86
C ALA A 19 -7.17 -15.16 2.10
N GLU A 20 -7.27 -14.23 1.16
CA GLU A 20 -8.55 -13.79 0.57
C GLU A 20 -8.48 -13.57 -0.96
N ASP A 21 -9.63 -13.27 -1.58
CA ASP A 21 -9.71 -12.95 -3.01
C ASP A 21 -9.14 -11.56 -3.35
N VAL A 22 -8.97 -11.26 -4.64
CA VAL A 22 -8.36 -10.01 -5.15
C VAL A 22 -9.02 -8.77 -4.58
N ASP A 23 -10.35 -8.70 -4.69
CA ASP A 23 -11.09 -7.48 -4.39
C ASP A 23 -11.15 -7.21 -2.89
N GLN A 24 -11.34 -8.27 -2.10
CA GLN A 24 -11.30 -8.16 -0.65
C GLN A 24 -9.89 -7.79 -0.17
N SER A 25 -8.84 -8.47 -0.68
CA SER A 25 -7.46 -8.18 -0.29
C SER A 25 -7.03 -6.75 -0.64
N PHE A 26 -7.48 -6.24 -1.78
CA PHE A 26 -7.19 -4.86 -2.19
C PHE A 26 -7.90 -3.85 -1.27
N THR A 27 -9.16 -4.14 -0.92
CA THR A 27 -9.95 -3.34 0.03
C THR A 27 -9.29 -3.32 1.40
N ASP A 28 -8.88 -4.47 1.90
CA ASP A 28 -8.27 -4.64 3.21
C ASP A 28 -6.88 -3.99 3.27
N ALA A 29 -6.07 -4.14 2.23
CA ALA A 29 -4.80 -3.44 2.09
C ALA A 29 -4.97 -1.91 2.11
N TYR A 30 -6.03 -1.40 1.48
CA TYR A 30 -6.35 0.03 1.49
C TYR A 30 -6.83 0.52 2.86
N GLN A 31 -7.61 -0.28 3.57
CA GLN A 31 -8.02 0.02 4.95
C GLN A 31 -6.80 0.02 5.89
N ALA A 32 -5.94 -1.00 5.81
CA ALA A 32 -4.69 -1.09 6.59
C ALA A 32 -3.75 0.10 6.30
N MET A 33 -3.68 0.53 5.03
CA MET A 33 -2.94 1.73 4.64
C MET A 33 -3.49 3.00 5.30
N THR A 34 -4.82 3.13 5.39
CA THR A 34 -5.45 4.29 6.02
C THR A 34 -5.07 4.37 7.50
N PHE A 35 -5.10 3.25 8.23
CA PHE A 35 -4.62 3.19 9.62
C PHE A 35 -3.13 3.47 9.74
N HIS A 36 -2.31 2.96 8.81
CA HIS A 36 -0.87 3.25 8.78
C HIS A 36 -0.59 4.75 8.66
N VAL A 37 -1.28 5.44 7.74
CA VAL A 37 -1.14 6.90 7.56
C VAL A 37 -1.55 7.68 8.80
N ILE A 38 -2.63 7.26 9.49
CA ILE A 38 -3.05 7.88 10.76
C ILE A 38 -1.93 7.74 11.81
N ASN A 39 -1.43 6.52 12.02
CA ASN A 39 -0.38 6.25 13.01
C ASN A 39 0.92 7.00 12.71
N GLN A 40 1.33 7.06 11.44
CA GLN A 40 2.52 7.82 11.02
C GLN A 40 2.31 9.33 11.23
N THR A 41 1.11 9.84 10.97
CA THR A 41 0.77 11.24 11.24
C THR A 41 0.90 11.55 12.73
N GLU A 42 0.34 10.72 13.60
CA GLU A 42 0.46 10.88 15.06
C GLU A 42 1.92 10.87 15.51
N HIS A 43 2.72 9.94 14.99
CA HIS A 43 4.15 9.86 15.28
C HIS A 43 4.88 11.15 14.86
N TYR A 44 4.66 11.65 13.64
CA TYR A 44 5.30 12.87 13.17
C TYR A 44 4.82 14.13 13.90
N VAL A 45 3.58 14.16 14.41
CA VAL A 45 3.10 15.23 15.28
C VAL A 45 3.90 15.26 16.58
N GLN A 46 4.15 14.09 17.19
CA GLN A 46 4.97 13.98 18.42
C GLN A 46 6.42 14.42 18.17
N GLU A 47 6.96 14.16 16.98
CA GLU A 47 8.29 14.62 16.56
C GLU A 47 8.34 16.12 16.17
N GLY A 48 7.20 16.79 16.04
CA GLY A 48 7.11 18.16 15.54
C GLY A 48 7.50 18.30 14.05
N ASN A 49 7.41 17.23 13.26
CA ASN A 49 7.91 17.19 11.90
C ASN A 49 6.81 17.46 10.85
N LEU A 50 6.46 18.74 10.68
CA LEU A 50 5.42 19.15 9.74
C LEU A 50 5.72 18.75 8.28
N ASN A 51 6.98 18.78 7.87
CA ASN A 51 7.37 18.43 6.49
C ASN A 51 7.07 16.95 6.19
N LYS A 52 7.33 16.05 7.14
CA LYS A 52 6.98 14.63 6.97
C LYS A 52 5.48 14.42 6.91
N ILE A 53 4.69 15.13 7.72
CA ILE A 53 3.22 15.07 7.68
C ILE A 53 2.70 15.52 6.29
N GLN A 54 3.21 16.64 5.77
CA GLN A 54 2.80 17.15 4.46
C GLN A 54 3.14 16.17 3.33
N ASN A 55 4.32 15.57 3.37
CA ASN A 55 4.73 14.56 2.39
C ASN A 55 3.86 13.31 2.46
N LEU A 56 3.59 12.80 3.67
CA LEU A 56 2.75 11.63 3.90
C LEU A 56 1.33 11.85 3.35
N ILE A 57 0.71 13.01 3.65
CA ILE A 57 -0.63 13.35 3.17
C ILE A 57 -0.65 13.49 1.65
N ARG A 58 0.39 14.09 1.05
CA ARG A 58 0.50 14.23 -0.41
C ARG A 58 0.55 12.87 -1.09
N GLU A 59 1.41 11.98 -0.61
CA GLU A 59 1.55 10.63 -1.16
C GLU A 59 0.26 9.82 -1.00
N PHE A 60 -0.40 9.90 0.16
CA PHE A 60 -1.67 9.21 0.37
C PHE A 60 -2.77 9.70 -0.59
N LYS A 61 -2.82 11.01 -0.89
CA LYS A 61 -3.75 11.56 -1.90
C LYS A 61 -3.44 11.05 -3.30
N GLU A 62 -2.18 11.04 -3.69
CA GLU A 62 -1.73 10.53 -5.00
C GLU A 62 -2.11 9.04 -5.16
N MET A 63 -1.97 8.27 -4.08
CA MET A 63 -2.42 6.88 -4.02
C MET A 63 -3.94 6.74 -4.12
N GLY A 64 -4.74 7.52 -3.39
CA GLY A 64 -6.20 7.43 -3.44
C GLY A 64 -6.78 7.70 -4.83
N LEU A 65 -6.12 8.53 -5.64
CA LEU A 65 -6.49 8.74 -7.05
C LEU A 65 -6.20 7.53 -7.94
N SER A 66 -5.17 6.74 -7.59
CA SER A 66 -4.69 5.61 -8.39
C SER A 66 -5.36 4.29 -7.96
N LEU A 67 -5.52 4.08 -6.65
CA LEU A 67 -6.03 2.87 -6.01
C LEU A 67 -7.55 2.86 -5.84
N GLY A 68 -8.28 3.67 -6.61
CA GLY A 68 -9.73 3.67 -6.56
C GLY A 68 -10.30 2.26 -6.80
N PRO A 69 -11.40 1.86 -6.13
CA PRO A 69 -11.94 0.50 -6.18
C PRO A 69 -12.33 0.01 -7.59
N SER A 70 -12.45 0.93 -8.54
CA SER A 70 -12.76 0.66 -9.95
C SER A 70 -11.53 0.55 -10.86
N ASN A 71 -10.30 0.58 -10.33
CA ASN A 71 -9.10 0.49 -11.15
C ASN A 71 -8.62 -0.96 -11.32
N ASP A 72 -9.39 -1.73 -12.08
CA ASP A 72 -9.10 -3.15 -12.33
C ASP A 72 -7.74 -3.36 -13.00
N SER A 73 -7.32 -2.43 -13.87
CA SER A 73 -5.99 -2.49 -14.51
C SER A 73 -4.84 -2.43 -13.50
N LEU A 74 -5.00 -1.68 -12.41
CA LEU A 74 -3.97 -1.57 -11.36
C LEU A 74 -3.97 -2.81 -10.47
N LYS A 75 -5.15 -3.39 -10.18
CA LYS A 75 -5.25 -4.68 -9.48
C LYS A 75 -4.55 -5.78 -10.27
N GLU A 76 -4.80 -5.86 -11.58
CA GLU A 76 -4.13 -6.81 -12.48
C GLU A 76 -2.62 -6.61 -12.50
N GLN A 77 -2.14 -5.38 -12.51
CA GLN A 77 -0.70 -5.09 -12.41
C GLN A 77 -0.11 -5.59 -11.10
N PHE A 78 -0.79 -5.37 -9.97
CA PHE A 78 -0.30 -5.86 -8.67
C PHE A 78 -0.32 -7.38 -8.58
N GLU A 79 -1.30 -8.04 -9.18
CA GLU A 79 -1.34 -9.49 -9.33
C GLU A 79 -0.14 -10.01 -10.12
N GLN A 80 0.13 -9.41 -11.28
CA GLN A 80 1.27 -9.81 -12.11
C GLN A 80 2.60 -9.62 -11.38
N GLU A 81 2.77 -8.49 -10.67
CA GLU A 81 3.96 -8.24 -9.86
C GLU A 81 4.11 -9.26 -8.72
N LEU A 82 3.02 -9.58 -8.01
CA LEU A 82 3.03 -10.55 -6.92
C LEU A 82 3.39 -11.96 -7.43
N VAL A 83 2.77 -12.39 -8.52
CA VAL A 83 3.08 -13.68 -9.17
C VAL A 83 4.55 -13.72 -9.62
N GLN A 84 5.06 -12.64 -10.21
CA GLN A 84 6.46 -12.57 -10.63
C GLN A 84 7.42 -12.65 -9.42
N GLN A 85 7.09 -12.01 -8.31
CA GLN A 85 7.88 -12.09 -7.08
C GLN A 85 7.94 -13.52 -6.52
N GLU A 86 6.80 -14.21 -6.48
CA GLU A 86 6.73 -15.61 -6.04
C GLU A 86 7.49 -16.54 -7.00
N LEU A 87 7.33 -16.38 -8.32
CA LEU A 87 8.10 -17.16 -9.31
C LEU A 87 9.61 -16.97 -9.15
N ASN A 88 10.06 -15.74 -8.91
CA ASN A 88 11.47 -15.44 -8.65
C ASN A 88 11.97 -16.09 -7.36
N ARG A 89 11.10 -16.25 -6.35
CA ARG A 89 11.43 -16.92 -5.08
C ARG A 89 11.65 -18.43 -5.23
N PHE A 90 11.00 -19.05 -6.21
CA PHE A 90 11.11 -20.49 -6.49
C PHE A 90 12.11 -20.85 -7.61
N SER A 91 12.66 -19.85 -8.30
CA SER A 91 13.67 -20.03 -9.34
C SER A 91 15.07 -20.02 -8.71
N PHE A 92 15.62 -21.22 -8.46
CA PHE A 92 17.01 -21.43 -8.00
C PHE A 92 18.01 -21.40 -9.15
#